data_AF-A0A7V8QY67-F1
#
_entry.id   AF-A0A7V8QY67-F1
#
_cell.length_a   1.000
_cell.length_b   1.000
_cell.length_c   1.000
_cell.angle_alpha   90.00
_cell.angle_beta   90.00
_cell.angle_gamma   90.00
#
_symmetry.space_group_name_H-M   'P 1'
#
loop_
_entity.id
_entity.type
_entity.pdbx_description
1 polymer ?
#
loop_
_entity_poly.entity_id
_entity_poly.type
_entity_poly.pdbx_seq_one_letter_code
_entity_poly.pdbx_strand_id
1 'polypeptide(L)'
;MPAGYRAYRVRRPGHLPSHVIGAAAELCRQRGIEAILSIGGGSAPHTAKLVVYLSKSPGWLDDVYGIYLATGERLPLLRAATTAGRSPS
;
A
#
# COMPACT_ATOMS: atom_id res chain seq x y z
N MET A 1 16.74 23.22 -8.89
CA MET A 1 15.70 23.00 -7.86
C MET A 1 16.04 21.69 -7.16
N PRO A 2 16.37 21.63 -5.85
CA PRO A 2 16.50 20.33 -5.22
C PRO A 2 15.12 19.67 -5.24
N ALA A 3 15.06 18.40 -5.66
CA ALA A 3 13.85 17.62 -5.72
C ALA A 3 13.27 17.49 -4.29
N GLY A 4 12.28 18.31 -3.98
CA GLY A 4 11.60 18.26 -2.69
C GLY A 4 10.68 17.04 -2.64
N TYR A 5 10.78 16.25 -1.57
CA TYR A 5 9.86 15.14 -1.34
C TYR A 5 8.45 15.68 -1.05
N ARG A 6 7.44 15.15 -1.74
CA ARG A 6 6.03 15.41 -1.45
C ARG A 6 5.43 14.23 -0.72
N ALA A 7 4.86 14.48 0.47
CA ALA A 7 4.14 13.48 1.23
C ALA A 7 2.63 13.57 0.95
N TYR A 8 2.01 12.43 0.68
CA TYR A 8 0.56 12.30 0.53
C TYR A 8 0.04 11.39 1.65
N ARG A 9 -1.05 11.82 2.30
CA ARG A 9 -1.67 11.07 3.40
C ARG A 9 -3.00 10.51 2.97
N VAL A 10 -3.11 9.18 2.95
CA VAL A 10 -4.38 8.47 2.83
C VAL A 10 -4.81 8.04 4.23
N ARG A 11 -6.01 8.45 4.65
CA ARG A 11 -6.62 7.97 5.91
C ARG A 11 -7.56 6.81 5.59
N ARG A 12 -7.50 5.77 6.41
CA ARG A 12 -8.43 4.63 6.33
C ARG A 12 -9.65 4.89 7.25
N PRO A 13 -10.89 4.84 6.74
CA PRO A 13 -12.07 4.62 7.55
C PRO A 13 -12.23 3.12 7.85
N GLY A 14 -12.44 2.72 9.12
CA GLY A 14 -12.96 1.38 9.50
C GLY A 14 -12.35 0.13 8.81
N HIS A 15 -13.10 -0.98 8.70
CA HIS A 15 -12.77 -2.23 7.96
C HIS A 15 -12.15 -1.95 6.57
N LEU A 16 -11.23 -2.78 6.06
CA LEU A 16 -10.49 -2.57 4.79
C LEU A 16 -11.45 -2.54 3.59
N PRO A 17 -11.83 -1.38 3.04
CA PRO A 17 -12.69 -1.36 1.86
C PRO A 17 -11.79 -1.48 0.62
N SER A 18 -12.12 -2.41 -0.28
CA SER A 18 -11.44 -2.56 -1.58
C SER A 18 -11.33 -1.24 -2.34
N HIS A 19 -12.35 -0.37 -2.24
CA HIS A 19 -12.34 0.96 -2.86
C HIS A 19 -11.24 1.89 -2.33
N VAL A 20 -10.86 1.81 -1.04
CA VAL A 20 -9.79 2.65 -0.47
C VAL A 20 -8.43 2.22 -1.03
N ILE A 21 -8.23 0.91 -1.20
CA ILE A 21 -6.99 0.37 -1.78
C ILE A 21 -6.86 0.82 -3.24
N GLY A 22 -7.93 0.68 -4.03
CA GLY A 22 -7.95 1.13 -5.42
C GLY A 22 -7.67 2.62 -5.55
N ALA A 23 -8.37 3.45 -4.78
CA ALA A 23 -8.19 4.91 -4.78
C ALA A 23 -6.77 5.33 -4.35
N ALA A 24 -6.19 4.67 -3.35
CA ALA A 24 -4.82 4.94 -2.92
C ALA A 24 -3.79 4.57 -4.01
N ALA A 25 -3.96 3.43 -4.68
CA ALA A 25 -3.09 3.02 -5.77
C ALA A 25 -3.21 3.97 -6.98
N GLU A 26 -4.42 4.44 -7.27
CA GLU A 26 -4.65 5.44 -8.31
C GLU A 26 -3.99 6.78 -7.99
N LEU A 27 -4.12 7.26 -6.76
CA LEU A 27 -3.41 8.44 -6.29
C LEU A 27 -1.88 8.29 -6.48
N CYS A 28 -1.34 7.11 -6.16
CA CYS A 28 0.09 6.86 -6.33
C CYS A 28 0.54 6.99 -7.78
N ARG A 29 -0.24 6.45 -8.72
CA ARG A 29 0.03 6.58 -10.16
C ARG A 29 -0.09 8.02 -10.63
N GLN A 30 -1.19 8.70 -10.31
CA GLN A 30 -1.44 10.08 -10.74
C GLN A 30 -0.41 11.08 -10.20
N ARG A 31 0.14 10.81 -9.01
CA ARG A 31 1.09 11.72 -8.34
C ARG A 31 2.55 11.32 -8.52
N GLY A 32 2.84 10.23 -9.24
CA GLY A 32 4.20 9.73 -9.42
C GLY A 32 4.86 9.34 -8.09
N ILE A 33 4.15 8.65 -7.21
CA ILE A 33 4.68 8.21 -5.92
C ILE A 33 5.71 7.10 -6.11
N GLU A 34 6.87 7.26 -5.50
CA GLU A 34 8.01 6.35 -5.65
C GLU A 34 8.20 5.41 -4.46
N ALA A 35 7.56 5.70 -3.31
CA ALA A 35 7.60 4.85 -2.12
C ALA A 35 6.38 5.07 -1.23
N ILE A 36 6.00 4.05 -0.45
CA ILE A 36 4.93 4.14 0.55
C ILE A 36 5.49 3.87 1.94
N LEU A 37 5.11 4.72 2.90
CA LEU A 37 5.31 4.50 4.33
C LEU A 37 4.00 4.09 4.98
N SER A 38 3.95 2.87 5.52
CA SER A 38 2.84 2.39 6.34
C SER A 38 3.14 2.64 7.82
N ILE A 39 2.26 3.40 8.49
CA ILE A 39 2.30 3.63 9.93
C ILE A 39 1.06 3.00 10.55
N GLY A 40 1.21 2.06 11.48
CA GLY A 40 0.08 1.45 12.18
C GLY A 40 0.33 0.03 12.71
N GLY A 41 -0.72 -0.55 13.30
CA GLY A 41 -0.75 -1.93 13.80
C GLY A 41 -1.25 -2.96 12.80
N GLY A 42 -1.63 -4.16 13.29
CA GLY A 42 -1.78 -5.40 12.52
C GLY A 42 -2.46 -5.35 11.13
N SER A 43 -3.43 -4.47 10.88
CA SER A 43 -4.13 -4.41 9.59
C SER A 43 -3.55 -3.40 8.58
N ALA A 44 -2.85 -2.35 9.03
CA ALA A 44 -2.31 -1.31 8.14
C ALA A 44 -1.25 -1.84 7.15
N PRO A 45 -0.31 -2.71 7.56
CA PRO A 45 0.67 -3.28 6.63
C PRO A 45 0.07 -4.14 5.53
N HIS A 46 -1.03 -4.86 5.80
CA HIS A 46 -1.69 -5.69 4.80
C HIS A 46 -2.33 -4.82 3.72
N THR A 47 -2.98 -3.73 4.11
CA THR A 47 -3.48 -2.71 3.17
C THR A 47 -2.34 -2.13 2.33
N ALA A 48 -1.23 -1.73 2.98
CA ALA A 48 -0.13 -1.08 2.30
C ALA A 48 0.53 -1.97 1.24
N LYS A 49 0.64 -3.28 1.50
CA LYS A 49 1.13 -4.28 0.53
C LYS A 49 0.32 -4.29 -0.77
N LEU A 50 -1.01 -4.21 -0.66
CA LEU A 50 -1.89 -4.19 -1.83
C LEU A 50 -1.76 -2.87 -2.60
N VAL A 51 -1.67 -1.75 -1.89
CA VAL A 51 -1.49 -0.43 -2.53
C VAL A 51 -0.16 -0.36 -3.27
N VAL A 52 0.96 -0.78 -2.68
CA VAL A 52 2.28 -0.72 -3.37
C VAL A 52 2.32 -1.59 -4.61
N TYR A 53 1.66 -2.75 -4.59
CA TYR A 53 1.56 -3.64 -5.75
C TYR A 53 0.70 -3.03 -6.84
N LEU A 54 -0.56 -2.66 -6.54
CA LEU A 54 -1.49 -2.10 -7.51
C LEU A 54 -1.04 -0.73 -8.08
N SER A 55 -0.11 -0.05 -7.42
CA SER A 55 0.50 1.18 -7.93
C SER A 55 1.43 0.95 -9.12
N LYS A 56 2.03 -0.23 -9.24
CA LYS A 56 2.96 -0.62 -10.34
C LYS A 56 2.38 -1.70 -11.25
N SER A 57 1.45 -2.50 -10.73
CA SER A 57 0.75 -3.58 -11.43
C SER A 57 -0.75 -3.32 -11.40
N PRO A 58 -1.29 -2.43 -12.27
CA PRO A 58 -2.71 -2.09 -12.27
C PRO A 58 -3.57 -3.31 -12.65
N GLY A 59 -4.67 -3.49 -11.94
CA GLY A 59 -5.59 -4.61 -12.10
C GLY A 59 -6.68 -4.54 -11.03
N TRP A 60 -7.57 -5.53 -11.00
CA TRP A 60 -8.58 -5.62 -9.95
C TRP A 60 -7.97 -6.21 -8.70
N LEU A 61 -8.47 -5.81 -7.53
CA LEU A 61 -8.01 -6.37 -6.26
C LEU A 61 -8.31 -7.87 -6.17
N ASP A 62 -9.38 -8.32 -6.83
CA ASP A 62 -9.77 -9.73 -6.87
C ASP A 62 -8.73 -10.60 -7.56
N ASP A 63 -8.07 -10.08 -8.61
CA ASP A 63 -7.06 -10.78 -9.40
C ASP A 63 -5.82 -11.18 -8.57
N VAL A 64 -5.62 -10.55 -7.42
CA VAL A 64 -4.43 -10.76 -6.57
C VAL A 64 -4.75 -11.49 -5.26
N TYR A 65 -6.01 -11.86 -5.02
CA TYR A 65 -6.41 -12.67 -3.88
C TYR A 65 -6.20 -14.16 -4.17
N GLY A 66 -5.09 -14.70 -3.68
CA GLY A 66 -4.76 -16.11 -3.82
C GLY A 66 -3.28 -16.39 -3.61
N ILE A 67 -2.88 -17.64 -3.86
CA ILE A 67 -1.47 -18.04 -3.75
C ILE A 67 -0.79 -17.78 -5.10
N TYR A 68 0.36 -17.10 -5.06
CA TYR A 68 1.19 -16.80 -6.23
C TYR A 68 0.54 -15.95 -7.35
N LEU A 69 -0.53 -15.20 -7.07
CA LEU A 69 -1.20 -14.37 -8.08
C LEU A 69 -0.58 -12.98 -8.28
N ALA A 70 0.04 -12.40 -7.24
CA ALA A 70 0.67 -11.08 -7.30
C ALA A 70 2.11 -11.16 -7.86
N THR A 71 2.25 -11.41 -9.17
CA THR A 71 3.55 -11.68 -9.84
C THR A 71 4.25 -10.45 -10.43
N GLY A 72 3.56 -9.31 -10.44
CA GLY A 72 4.05 -8.05 -11.00
C GLY A 72 4.94 -7.22 -10.06
N GLU A 73 5.37 -6.05 -10.56
CA GLU A 73 6.19 -5.12 -9.79
C GLU A 73 5.39 -4.40 -8.69
N ARG A 74 6.12 -3.88 -7.69
CA ARG A 74 5.55 -3.07 -6.60
C ARG A 74 6.47 -1.92 -6.23
N LEU A 75 5.87 -0.87 -5.67
CA LEU A 75 6.64 0.19 -5.02
C LEU A 75 7.40 -0.33 -3.77
N PRO A 76 8.54 0.30 -3.43
CA PRO A 76 9.14 0.19 -2.11
C PRO A 76 8.13 0.47 -0.98
N LEU A 77 8.19 -0.33 0.08
CA LEU A 77 7.31 -0.24 1.25
C LEU A 77 8.15 -0.13 2.53
N LEU A 78 8.06 0.99 3.23
CA LEU A 78 8.59 1.18 4.58
C LEU A 78 7.48 0.96 5.59
N ARG A 79 7.81 0.38 6.75
CA ARG A 79 6.84 0.02 7.79
C ARG A 79 7.30 0.55 9.15
N ALA A 80 6.48 1.39 9.76
CA ALA A 80 6.61 1.82 11.14
C ALA A 80 5.45 1.23 11.97
N ALA A 81 5.75 0.22 12.79
CA ALA A 81 4.75 -0.44 13.63
C ALA A 81 4.42 0.43 14.85
N THR A 82 3.14 0.60 15.16
CA THR A 82 2.66 1.36 16.33
C THR A 82 2.06 0.48 17.43
N THR A 83 1.99 -0.83 17.20
CA THR A 83 1.53 -1.83 18.17
C THR A 83 2.56 -2.94 18.27
N ALA A 84 2.89 -3.38 19.49
CA ALA A 84 3.65 -4.61 19.68
C ALA A 84 2.78 -5.81 19.24
N GLY A 85 3.14 -6.46 18.13
CA GLY A 85 2.42 -7.60 17.56
C GLY A 85 3.40 -8.58 16.91
N ARG A 86 3.22 -9.88 17.20
CA ARG A 86 4.19 -10.98 17.05
C ARG A 86 4.75 -11.14 15.62
N SER A 87 6.05 -11.38 15.54
CA SER A 87 6.67 -12.10 14.42
C SER A 87 6.00 -13.47 14.28
N PRO A 88 5.61 -13.93 13.08
CA PRO A 88 5.54 -15.36 12.85
C PRO A 88 6.99 -15.87 12.84
N SER A 89 7.30 -16.80 13.75
CA SER A 89 8.34 -17.81 13.53
C SER A 89 8.05 -18.59 12.26
#